data_AF-A0A7V9V8P0-F1
#
_entry.id   AF-A0A7V9V8P0-F1
#
_cell.length_a   1.000
_cell.length_b   1.000
_cell.length_c   1.000
_cell.angle_alpha   90.00
_cell.angle_beta   90.00
_cell.angle_gamma   90.00
#
_symmetry.space_group_name_H-M   'P 1'
#
loop_
_entity.id
_entity.type
_entity.pdbx_description
1 polymer ?
#
loop_
_entity_poly.entity_id
_entity_poly.type
_entity_poly.pdbx_seq_one_letter_code
_entity_poly.pdbx_strand_id
1 'polypeptide(L)' 'LAEGTDGGVRVAHAARRGRDAADDRIVSIVAADAEPSGLLVVTSDRELRRRVTDLGAQVCGAGELLRRLDELGPP' A
#
# COMPACT_ATOMS: atom_id res chain seq x y z
N LEU A 1 -16.29 -4.90 -2.36
CA LEU A 1 -15.56 -5.42 -3.53
C LEU A 1 -15.10 -6.84 -3.18
N ALA A 2 -15.13 -7.78 -4.11
CA ALA A 2 -14.46 -9.06 -3.91
C ALA A 2 -12.94 -8.83 -4.01
N GLU A 3 -12.13 -9.70 -3.39
CA GLU A 3 -10.72 -9.76 -3.78
C GLU A 3 -10.60 -10.15 -5.25
N GLY A 4 -9.59 -9.64 -5.93
CA GLY A 4 -9.41 -9.90 -7.36
C GLY A 4 -8.57 -8.86 -8.06
N THR A 5 -8.44 -9.01 -9.38
CA THR A 5 -7.75 -8.04 -10.23
C THR A 5 -8.74 -7.48 -11.25
N ASP A 6 -8.79 -6.15 -11.36
CA ASP A 6 -9.64 -5.43 -12.30
C ASP A 6 -8.89 -4.21 -12.84
N GLY A 7 -8.87 -4.01 -14.16
CA GLY A 7 -8.22 -2.83 -14.77
C GLY A 7 -6.75 -2.61 -14.42
N GLY A 8 -5.99 -3.68 -14.10
CA GLY A 8 -4.61 -3.59 -13.63
C GLY A 8 -4.44 -3.30 -12.14
N VAL A 9 -5.54 -3.16 -11.40
CA VAL A 9 -5.56 -2.98 -9.95
C VAL A 9 -5.89 -4.29 -9.27
N ARG A 10 -5.02 -4.73 -8.36
CA ARG A 10 -5.29 -5.89 -7.49
C ARG A 10 -5.84 -5.42 -6.15
N VAL A 11 -7.04 -5.89 -5.82
CA VAL A 11 -7.70 -5.65 -4.53
C VAL A 11 -7.49 -6.87 -3.65
N ALA A 12 -6.95 -6.64 -2.45
CA ALA A 12 -6.77 -7.64 -1.41
C ALA A 12 -7.34 -7.13 -0.08
N HIS A 13 -7.89 -8.03 0.74
CA HIS A 13 -8.42 -7.71 2.05
C HIS A 13 -7.44 -8.10 3.16
N ALA A 14 -7.68 -7.53 4.34
CA ALA A 14 -7.00 -7.96 5.56
C ALA A 14 -7.35 -9.42 5.87
N ALA A 15 -6.35 -10.21 6.26
CA ALA A 15 -6.52 -11.63 6.60
C ALA A 15 -7.25 -11.85 7.95
N ARG A 16 -7.31 -10.80 8.79
CA ARG A 16 -8.01 -10.80 10.08
C ARG A 16 -8.89 -9.56 10.21
N ARG A 17 -9.81 -9.57 11.18
CA ARG A 17 -10.56 -8.38 11.59
C ARG A 17 -9.81 -7.62 12.69
N GLY A 18 -10.24 -6.39 12.95
CA GLY A 18 -9.77 -5.54 14.04
C GLY A 18 -8.81 -4.44 13.60
N ARG A 19 -8.34 -3.67 14.59
CA ARG A 19 -7.37 -2.59 14.38
C ARG A 19 -6.10 -3.13 13.71
N ASP A 20 -5.49 -2.30 12.86
CA ASP A 20 -4.22 -2.55 12.18
C ASP A 20 -4.23 -3.74 11.21
N ALA A 21 -5.39 -4.32 10.92
CA ALA A 21 -5.45 -5.53 10.10
C ALA A 21 -5.05 -5.30 8.64
N ALA A 22 -5.36 -4.12 8.08
CA ALA A 22 -4.92 -3.73 6.75
C ALA A 22 -3.40 -3.46 6.73
N ASP A 23 -2.91 -2.75 7.73
CA ASP A 23 -1.50 -2.42 7.90
C ASP A 23 -0.64 -3.69 8.02
N ASP A 24 -1.08 -4.65 8.83
CA ASP A 24 -0.42 -5.95 8.95
C ASP A 24 -0.41 -6.71 7.62
N ARG A 25 -1.49 -6.60 6.83
CA ARG A 25 -1.53 -7.23 5.51
C ARG A 25 -0.55 -6.57 4.54
N ILE A 26 -0.45 -5.25 4.55
CA ILE A 26 0.53 -4.49 3.74
C ILE A 26 1.95 -4.88 4.14
N VAL A 27 2.26 -4.88 5.45
CA VAL A 27 3.57 -5.28 5.97
C VAL A 27 3.91 -6.71 5.57
N SER A 28 2.95 -7.64 5.64
CA SER A 28 3.14 -9.02 5.17
C SER A 28 3.41 -9.11 3.67
N ILE A 29 2.80 -8.27 2.84
CA ILE A 29 3.07 -8.24 1.39
C ILE A 29 4.49 -7.73 1.15
N VAL A 30 4.87 -6.63 1.79
CA VAL A 30 6.21 -6.03 1.64
C VAL A 30 7.30 -6.99 2.11
N ALA A 31 7.12 -7.62 3.28
CA ALA A 31 8.09 -8.56 3.84
C ALA A 31 8.27 -9.84 3.01
N ALA A 32 7.28 -10.20 2.19
CA ALA A 32 7.34 -11.37 1.32
C ALA A 32 7.91 -11.07 -0.07
N ASP A 33 8.13 -9.79 -0.41
CA ASP A 33 8.70 -9.40 -1.69
C ASP A 33 10.22 -9.64 -1.71
N ALA A 34 10.72 -10.14 -2.84
CA ALA A 34 12.14 -10.42 -2.99
C ALA A 34 12.99 -9.14 -3.14
N GLU A 35 12.37 -8.03 -3.57
CA GLU A 35 13.02 -6.73 -3.71
C GLU A 35 12.10 -5.61 -3.16
N PRO A 36 11.99 -5.48 -1.82
CA PRO A 36 11.12 -4.47 -1.21
C PRO A 36 11.43 -3.04 -1.66
N SER A 37 12.67 -2.73 -2.05
CA SER A 37 13.05 -1.38 -2.50
C SER A 37 12.40 -0.98 -3.82
N GLY A 38 11.89 -1.96 -4.59
CA GLY A 38 11.07 -1.73 -5.77
C GLY A 38 9.60 -1.43 -5.47
N LEU A 39 9.15 -1.57 -4.22
CA LEU A 39 7.78 -1.30 -3.81
C LEU A 39 7.61 0.13 -3.29
N LEU A 40 6.54 0.80 -3.75
CA LEU A 40 6.08 2.08 -3.20
C LEU A 40 4.81 1.85 -2.39
N VAL A 41 4.88 2.08 -1.08
CA VAL A 41 3.73 2.09 -0.20
C VAL A 41 3.18 3.51 -0.08
N VAL A 42 1.90 3.69 -0.38
CA VAL A 42 1.22 4.98 -0.21
C VAL A 42 0.41 4.97 1.09
N THR A 43 0.77 5.82 2.05
CA THR A 43 0.02 5.92 3.32
C THR A 43 0.19 7.28 3.99
N SER A 44 -0.83 7.72 4.71
CA SER A 44 -0.74 8.85 5.64
C SER A 44 -0.41 8.43 7.08
N ASP A 45 -0.42 7.12 7.35
CA ASP A 45 -0.12 6.56 8.66
C ASP A 45 1.39 6.52 8.92
N ARG A 46 1.82 7.11 10.04
CA ARG A 46 3.25 7.22 10.41
C ARG A 46 3.83 5.91 10.90
N GLU A 47 3.04 5.09 11.58
CA GLU A 47 3.48 3.80 12.09
C GLU A 47 3.67 2.82 10.94
N LEU A 48 2.70 2.72 10.02
CA LEU A 48 2.84 1.89 8.83
C LEU A 48 4.03 2.34 7.99
N ARG A 49 4.20 3.66 7.77
CA ARG A 49 5.37 4.22 7.08
C ARG A 49 6.68 3.70 7.67
N ARG A 50 6.84 3.79 9.00
CA ARG A 50 8.04 3.28 9.68
C ARG A 50 8.22 1.79 9.39
N ARG A 51 7.19 0.97 9.66
CA ARG A 51 7.25 -0.49 9.52
C ARG A 51 7.67 -0.95 8.12
N VAL A 52 7.15 -0.33 7.07
CA VAL A 52 7.50 -0.73 5.68
C VAL A 52 8.83 -0.15 5.21
N THR A 53 9.24 1.02 5.73
CA THR A 53 10.57 1.57 5.46
C THR A 53 11.66 0.70 6.10
N ASP A 54 11.42 0.20 7.32
CA ASP A 54 12.33 -0.74 8.00
C ASP A 54 12.49 -2.07 7.23
N LEU A 55 11.50 -2.43 6.40
CA LEU A 55 11.56 -3.58 5.47
C LEU A 55 12.22 -3.24 4.12
N GLY A 56 12.63 -1.99 3.90
CA GLY A 56 13.31 -1.54 2.69
C GLY A 56 12.40 -0.93 1.62
N ALA A 57 11.09 -0.81 1.86
CA ALA A 57 10.18 -0.23 0.88
C ALA A 57 10.26 1.30 0.80
N GLN A 58 9.92 1.84 -0.36
CA GLN A 58 9.72 3.27 -0.55
C GLN A 58 8.34 3.69 -0.01
N VAL A 59 8.21 4.93 0.46
CA VAL A 59 6.94 5.46 0.98
C VAL A 59 6.65 6.86 0.49
N CYS A 60 5.43 7.11 0.04
CA CYS A 60 4.89 8.45 -0.20
C CYS A 60 3.54 8.67 0.51
N GLY A 61 3.15 9.94 0.63
CA GLY A 61 1.90 10.32 1.30
C GLY A 61 0.68 10.14 0.40
N ALA A 62 -0.48 9.84 0.99
CA ALA A 62 -1.73 9.71 0.23
C ALA A 62 -2.10 10.98 -0.56
N GLY A 63 -1.80 12.17 0.00
CA GLY A 63 -2.03 13.44 -0.71
C GLY A 63 -1.15 13.61 -1.96
N GLU A 64 0.03 13.00 -1.99
CA GLU A 64 0.88 13.02 -3.18
C GLU A 64 0.29 12.15 -4.29
N LEU A 65 -0.21 10.95 -3.94
CA LEU A 65 -0.93 10.11 -4.88
C LEU A 65 -2.17 10.82 -5.42
N LEU A 66 -2.99 11.41 -4.54
CA LEU A 66 -4.20 12.13 -4.96
C LEU A 66 -3.87 13.25 -5.95
N ARG A 67 -2.87 14.09 -5.65
CA ARG A 67 -2.42 15.13 -6.59
C ARG A 67 -2.02 14.55 -7.95
N ARG A 68 -1.26 13.45 -7.97
CA ARG A 68 -0.87 12.79 -9.24
C ARG A 68 -2.08 12.25 -10.00
N LEU A 69 -3.09 11.73 -9.32
CA LEU A 69 -4.33 11.26 -9.94
C LEU A 69 -5.13 12.43 -10.52
N ASP A 70 -5.23 13.55 -9.80
CA ASP A 70 -5.92 14.76 -10.28
C ASP A 70 -5.25 15.33 -11.53
N GLU A 71 -3.91 15.26 -11.61
CA GLU A 71 -3.12 15.71 -12.77
C GLU A 71 -3.31 14.81 -14.00
N LEU A 72 -3.66 13.54 -13.82
CA LEU A 72 -3.95 12.62 -14.94
C LEU A 72 -5.32 12.89 -15.58
N GLY A 73 -6.21 13.61 -14.88
CA GLY A 73 -7.58 13.82 -15.32
C GLY A 73 -8.45 12.55 -15.19
N PRO A 74 -9.74 12.62 -15.57
CA PRO A 74 -10.58 11.44 -15.60
C PRO A 74 -10.05 10.40 -16.62
N PRO A 75 -10.27 9.09 -16.37
CA PRO A 75 -9.96 8.06 -17.35
C PRO A 75 -10.75 8.24 -18.66
#